data_AF-A0A6I6HBX3-F1
#
_entry.id   AF-A0A6I6HBX3-F1
#
_cell.length_a   1.000
_cell.length_b   1.000
_cell.length_c   1.000
_cell.angle_alpha   90.00
_cell.angle_beta   90.00
_cell.angle_gamma   90.00
#
_symmetry.space_group_name_H-M   'P 1'
#
loop_
_entity.id
_entity.type
_entity.pdbx_description
1 polymer ?
#
loop_
_entity_poly.entity_id
_entity_poly.type
_entity_poly.pdbx_seq_one_letter_code
_entity_poly.pdbx_strand_id
1 'polypeptide(L)'
;MSSSKPRSKDPGKPDDPVRDAGGGNTKVEQGGDSAPRLPHERDQSSDSQEAQDGQPSEVGRKGHDDIERGAVDTDRGPVTDRVYNDKVKR
;
A
#
# COMPACT_ATOMS: atom_id res chain seq x y z
N MET A 1 -45.59 14.44 20.66
CA MET A 1 -44.67 15.36 19.95
C MET A 1 -43.28 15.14 20.55
N SER A 2 -42.42 14.36 19.89
CA SER A 2 -41.09 14.02 20.39
C SER A 2 -40.08 14.97 19.75
N SER A 3 -39.46 15.83 20.54
CA SER A 3 -38.49 16.83 20.10
C SER A 3 -37.09 16.22 20.08
N SER A 4 -36.57 15.90 18.88
CA SER A 4 -35.14 15.58 18.73
C SER A 4 -34.34 16.88 18.66
N LYS A 5 -33.29 16.97 19.48
CA LYS A 5 -32.34 18.09 19.48
C LYS A 5 -31.23 17.80 18.45
N PRO A 6 -30.86 18.73 17.56
CA PRO A 6 -29.79 18.48 16.58
C PRO A 6 -28.44 18.38 17.29
N ARG A 7 -27.66 17.36 16.95
CA ARG A 7 -26.27 17.18 17.40
C ARG A 7 -25.40 18.26 16.75
N SER A 8 -24.71 19.07 17.56
CA SER A 8 -23.77 20.07 17.06
C SER A 8 -22.56 19.38 16.42
N LYS A 9 -22.27 19.76 15.16
CA LYS A 9 -21.09 19.34 14.40
C LYS A 9 -19.92 20.22 14.88
N ASP A 10 -19.18 19.76 15.88
CA ASP A 10 -17.88 20.37 16.20
C ASP A 10 -16.84 19.86 15.17
N PRO A 11 -16.19 20.74 14.40
CA PRO A 11 -15.11 20.33 13.51
C PRO A 11 -13.90 19.98 14.39
N GLY A 12 -13.76 18.71 14.73
CA GLY A 12 -12.64 18.20 15.52
C GLY A 12 -11.31 18.61 14.91
N LYS A 13 -10.43 19.15 15.77
CA LYS A 13 -9.09 19.68 15.48
C LYS A 13 -8.30 18.81 14.49
N PRO A 14 -7.45 19.44 13.64
CA PRO A 14 -6.74 18.77 12.55
C PRO A 14 -5.62 17.82 13.01
N ASP A 15 -5.25 17.80 14.28
CA ASP A 15 -4.07 17.10 14.80
C ASP A 15 -4.34 15.68 15.34
N ASP A 16 -5.42 15.04 14.88
CA ASP A 16 -5.75 13.67 15.32
C ASP A 16 -4.85 12.66 14.57
N PRO A 17 -3.94 11.92 15.23
CA PRO A 17 -2.97 11.03 14.57
C PRO A 17 -3.63 9.84 13.86
N VAL A 18 -4.93 9.61 14.08
CA VAL A 18 -5.73 8.60 13.37
C VAL A 18 -6.20 9.10 11.99
N ARG A 19 -6.14 10.42 11.73
CA ARG A 19 -6.59 11.06 10.48
C ARG A 19 -5.49 11.18 9.43
N ASP A 20 -4.23 11.14 9.86
CA ASP A 20 -3.09 11.23 8.96
C ASP A 20 -2.66 9.82 8.55
N ALA A 21 -3.02 9.42 7.34
CA ALA A 21 -2.69 8.13 6.75
C ALA A 21 -1.21 8.08 6.33
N GLY A 22 -0.31 8.25 7.30
CA GLY A 22 1.12 8.07 7.15
C GLY A 22 1.74 8.85 5.99
N GLY A 23 1.77 10.18 6.07
CA GLY A 23 2.70 11.03 5.28
C GLY A 23 2.57 11.02 3.75
N GLY A 24 1.61 10.27 3.18
CA GLY A 24 1.34 10.21 1.76
C GLY A 24 0.33 11.25 1.29
N ASN A 25 0.44 11.69 0.03
CA ASN A 25 -0.52 12.63 -0.57
C ASN A 25 -1.86 11.96 -0.99
N THR A 26 -1.97 10.65 -0.85
CA THR A 26 -3.16 9.88 -1.23
C THR A 26 -4.17 9.90 -0.10
N LYS A 27 -5.27 10.63 -0.27
CA LYS A 27 -6.38 10.66 0.71
C LYS A 27 -7.49 9.73 0.25
N VAL A 28 -7.99 8.90 1.17
CA VAL A 28 -9.09 7.95 0.91
C VAL A 28 -10.44 8.68 0.70
N GLU A 29 -10.60 9.90 1.22
CA GLU A 29 -11.79 10.73 1.00
C GLU A 29 -11.48 12.20 0.69
N GLN A 30 -12.25 12.75 -0.26
CA GLN A 30 -12.32 14.18 -0.57
C GLN A 30 -13.62 14.74 0.02
N GLY A 31 -13.64 15.17 1.28
CA GLY A 31 -14.85 15.81 1.81
C GLY A 31 -15.02 15.88 3.32
N GLY A 32 -14.21 15.18 4.10
CA GLY A 32 -14.14 15.37 5.55
C GLY A 32 -15.39 14.90 6.30
N ASP A 33 -15.44 13.62 6.64
CA ASP A 33 -15.91 13.16 7.94
C ASP A 33 -15.14 11.86 8.26
N SER A 34 -14.14 11.96 9.14
CA SER A 34 -13.26 10.82 9.48
C SER A 34 -13.96 9.93 10.51
N ALA A 35 -14.82 9.04 10.03
CA ALA A 35 -15.29 7.90 10.82
C ALA A 35 -14.16 6.84 10.92
N PRO A 36 -14.11 6.03 11.99
CA PRO A 36 -13.22 4.88 12.03
C PRO A 36 -13.50 3.97 10.82
N ARG A 37 -12.48 3.78 9.97
CA ARG A 37 -12.58 2.93 8.78
C ARG A 37 -13.09 1.54 9.14
N LEU A 38 -14.02 1.02 8.33
CA LEU A 38 -14.46 -0.36 8.41
C LEU A 38 -13.29 -1.30 8.06
N PRO A 39 -13.29 -2.58 8.52
CA PRO A 39 -12.18 -3.48 8.26
C PRO A 39 -11.81 -3.61 6.76
N HIS A 40 -12.82 -3.72 5.90
CA HIS A 40 -12.63 -3.83 4.45
C HIS A 40 -12.13 -2.53 3.78
N GLU A 41 -12.31 -1.37 4.42
CA GLU A 41 -11.76 -0.09 3.95
C GLU A 41 -10.29 0.08 4.36
N ARG A 42 -9.88 -0.52 5.49
CA ARG A 42 -8.47 -0.58 5.92
C ARG A 42 -7.66 -1.52 5.03
N ASP A 43 -8.24 -2.65 4.62
CA ASP A 43 -7.52 -3.59 3.76
C ASP A 43 -7.23 -3.00 2.37
N GLN A 44 -8.04 -2.05 1.90
CA GLN A 44 -7.91 -1.41 0.60
C GLN A 44 -7.07 -0.11 0.61
N SER A 45 -6.63 0.36 1.77
CA SER A 45 -5.93 1.64 1.89
C SER A 45 -4.42 1.49 1.67
N SER A 46 -3.77 2.53 1.18
CA SER A 46 -2.33 2.49 0.84
C SER A 46 -1.43 2.28 2.07
N ASP A 47 -1.84 2.80 3.22
CA ASP A 47 -1.18 2.57 4.52
C ASP A 47 -1.24 1.11 4.98
N SER A 48 -2.09 0.27 4.38
CA SER A 48 -2.09 -1.19 4.57
C SER A 48 -0.85 -1.87 3.97
N GLN A 49 -0.15 -1.18 3.07
CA GLN A 49 1.08 -1.68 2.43
C GLN A 49 2.35 -1.26 3.18
N GLU A 50 2.23 -0.41 4.21
CA GLU A 50 3.36 0.01 5.02
C GLU A 50 3.89 -1.16 5.85
N ALA A 51 5.21 -1.29 5.90
CA ALA A 51 5.82 -2.27 6.79
C ALA A 51 5.61 -1.84 8.24
N GLN A 52 5.11 -2.75 9.10
CA GLN A 52 4.81 -2.44 10.51
C GLN A 52 5.99 -1.79 11.27
N ASP A 53 7.22 -2.17 10.92
CA ASP A 53 8.44 -1.65 11.57
C ASP A 53 9.23 -0.67 10.67
N GLY A 54 8.64 -0.23 9.55
CA GLY A 54 9.31 0.60 8.54
C GLY A 54 10.48 -0.10 7.83
N GLN A 55 10.66 -1.40 8.07
CA GLN A 55 11.70 -2.21 7.45
C GLN A 55 11.11 -3.07 6.34
N PRO A 56 11.85 -3.32 5.24
CA PRO A 56 11.40 -4.25 4.21
C PRO A 56 11.07 -5.61 4.83
N SER A 57 10.08 -6.31 4.25
CA SER A 57 9.76 -7.69 4.66
C SER A 57 10.99 -8.60 4.54
N GLU A 58 11.03 -9.69 5.29
CA GLU A 58 12.11 -10.68 5.20
C GLU A 58 12.34 -11.14 3.75
N VAL A 59 11.24 -11.42 3.03
CA VAL A 59 11.26 -11.80 1.61
C VAL A 59 11.86 -10.69 0.75
N GLY A 60 11.50 -9.43 1.02
CA GLY A 60 12.07 -8.28 0.29
C GLY A 60 13.57 -8.13 0.51
N ARG A 61 14.06 -8.31 1.75
CA ARG A 61 15.50 -8.27 2.06
C ARG A 61 16.25 -9.40 1.36
N LYS A 62 15.72 -10.61 1.42
CA LYS A 62 16.33 -11.77 0.76
C LYS A 62 16.43 -11.58 -0.76
N GLY A 63 15.38 -11.05 -1.39
CA GLY A 63 15.41 -10.77 -2.83
C GLY A 63 16.45 -9.70 -3.20
N HIS A 64 16.62 -8.68 -2.35
CA HIS A 64 17.67 -7.68 -2.51
C HIS A 64 19.06 -8.31 -2.40
N ASP A 65 19.32 -9.07 -1.35
CA ASP A 65 20.59 -9.76 -1.12
C ASP A 65 20.93 -10.74 -2.24
N ASP A 66 19.90 -11.39 -2.83
CA ASP A 66 20.02 -12.26 -4.00
C ASP A 66 20.53 -11.50 -5.23
N ILE A 67 20.06 -10.28 -5.45
CA ILE A 67 20.55 -9.44 -6.55
C ILE A 67 21.97 -8.95 -6.26
N GLU A 68 22.24 -8.48 -5.04
CA GLU A 68 23.56 -7.97 -4.65
C GLU A 68 24.64 -9.04 -4.76
N ARG A 69 24.33 -10.29 -4.39
CA ARG A 69 25.25 -11.42 -4.54
C ARG A 69 25.35 -11.95 -5.98
N GLY A 70 24.60 -11.38 -6.92
CA GLY A 70 24.60 -11.79 -8.32
C GLY A 70 23.92 -13.14 -8.58
N ALA A 71 22.93 -13.53 -7.77
CA ALA A 71 22.14 -14.72 -8.03
C ALA A 71 21.39 -14.56 -9.36
N VAL A 72 21.59 -15.53 -10.26
CA VAL A 72 20.91 -15.58 -11.56
C VAL A 72 19.79 -16.60 -11.47
N ASP A 73 18.71 -16.35 -12.19
CA ASP A 73 17.63 -17.33 -12.32
C ASP A 73 18.16 -18.66 -12.85
N THR A 74 17.68 -19.74 -12.24
CA THR A 74 18.07 -21.11 -12.59
C THR A 74 17.14 -21.73 -13.63
N ASP A 75 16.01 -21.09 -13.90
CA ASP A 75 15.10 -21.56 -14.92
C ASP A 75 15.66 -21.36 -16.34
N ARG A 76 15.00 -21.98 -17.33
CA ARG A 76 15.37 -21.82 -18.74
C ARG A 76 14.67 -20.65 -19.41
N GLY A 77 13.80 -19.92 -18.70
CA GLY A 77 12.95 -18.86 -19.23
C GLY A 77 13.76 -17.82 -20.01
N PRO A 78 14.77 -17.16 -19.41
CA PRO A 78 15.60 -16.17 -20.09
C PRO A 78 16.32 -16.71 -21.33
N VAL A 79 16.77 -17.97 -21.30
CA VAL A 79 17.45 -18.60 -22.45
C VAL A 79 16.45 -18.86 -23.57
N THR A 80 15.28 -19.40 -23.24
CA THR A 80 14.23 -19.70 -24.22
C THR A 80 13.64 -18.43 -24.83
N ASP A 81 13.49 -17.37 -24.04
CA ASP A 81 12.98 -16.07 -24.50
C ASP A 81 13.92 -15.43 -25.53
N ARG A 82 15.23 -15.41 -25.26
CA ARG A 82 16.24 -14.94 -26.24
C ARG A 82 16.19 -15.74 -27.54
N VAL A 83 16.08 -17.07 -27.46
CA VAL A 83 15.99 -17.89 -28.68
C VAL A 83 14.76 -17.52 -29.50
N TYR A 84 13.60 -17.37 -28.86
CA TYR A 84 12.36 -17.08 -29.56
C TYR A 84 12.35 -15.66 -30.14
N ASN A 85 12.75 -14.66 -29.35
CA ASN A 85 12.69 -13.26 -29.74
C ASN A 85 13.83 -12.83 -30.67
N ASP A 86 15.04 -13.37 -30.52
CA ASP A 86 16.21 -12.92 -31.30
C ASP A 86 16.46 -13.78 -32.55
N LYS A 87 16.03 -15.06 -32.54
CA LYS A 87 16.38 -16.02 -33.61
C LYS A 87 15.18 -16.55 -34.39
N VAL A 88 13.99 -16.59 -33.80
CA VAL A 88 12.79 -17.18 -34.45
C VAL A 88 11.87 -16.10 -35.03
N LYS A 89 11.82 -14.89 -34.46
CA LYS A 89 11.18 -13.73 -35.11
C LYS A 89 11.98 -13.36 -36.37
N ARG A 90 11.52 -13.86 -37.52
CA ARG A 90 11.93 -13.45 -38.87
C ARG A 90 10.84 -12.62 -39.50
#